data_AF-A0A7Y1MW00-F1
#
_entry.id   AF-A0A7Y1MW00-F1
#
_cell.length_a   1.000
_cell.length_b   1.000
_cell.length_c   1.000
_cell.angle_alpha   90.00
_cell.angle_beta   90.00
_cell.angle_gamma   90.00
#
_symmetry.space_group_name_H-M   'P 1'
#
loop_
_entity.id
_entity.type
_entity.pdbx_description
1 polymer ?
#
loop_
_entity_poly.entity_id
_entity_poly.type
_entity_poly.pdbx_seq_one_letter_code
_entity_poly.pdbx_strand_id
1 'polypeptide(L)' 'MEKLSFQAKKAYFAKHRKSNFAASLRLEVFTISQNDDHKLPTREAALVAVRQVKA' A
#
# COMPACT_ATOMS: atom_id res chain seq x y z
N MET A 1 -14.20 0.55 -31.23
CA MET A 1 -13.85 0.26 -29.81
C MET A 1 -15.02 0.67 -28.96
N GLU A 2 -15.59 -0.25 -28.17
CA GLU A 2 -16.56 0.15 -27.16
C GLU A 2 -15.91 1.06 -26.11
N LYS A 3 -16.66 2.06 -25.66
CA LYS A 3 -16.16 3.05 -24.71
C LYS A 3 -16.16 2.40 -23.32
N LEU A 4 -14.98 2.15 -22.77
CA LEU A 4 -14.82 1.52 -21.46
C LEU A 4 -15.56 2.33 -20.38
N SER A 5 -16.45 1.68 -19.64
CA SER A 5 -17.24 2.35 -18.61
C SER A 5 -16.36 2.83 -17.44
N PHE A 6 -16.82 3.85 -16.73
CA PHE A 6 -16.12 4.34 -15.53
C PHE A 6 -16.01 3.25 -14.45
N GLN A 7 -17.04 2.41 -14.31
CA GLN A 7 -17.03 1.30 -13.36
C GLN A 7 -16.02 0.23 -13.73
N ALA A 8 -15.86 -0.09 -15.03
CA ALA A 8 -14.84 -1.02 -15.49
C ALA A 8 -13.42 -0.52 -15.15
N LYS A 9 -13.17 0.80 -15.28
CA LYS A 9 -11.89 1.41 -14.88
C LYS A 9 -11.62 1.28 -13.38
N LYS A 10 -12.64 1.54 -12.55
CA LYS A 10 -12.53 1.36 -11.09
C LYS A 10 -12.25 -0.08 -10.70
N ALA A 11 -12.95 -1.04 -11.31
CA ALA A 11 -12.76 -2.46 -11.04
C ALA A 11 -11.33 -2.91 -11.41
N TYR A 12 -10.82 -2.45 -12.56
CA TYR A 12 -9.44 -2.72 -12.97
C TYR A 12 -8.42 -2.14 -11.98
N PHE A 13 -8.58 -0.88 -11.58
CA PHE A 13 -7.72 -0.25 -10.59
C PHE A 13 -7.72 -1.01 -9.25
N ALA A 14 -8.91 -1.36 -8.74
CA ALA A 14 -9.03 -2.08 -7.47
C ALA A 14 -8.30 -3.44 -7.51
N LYS A 15 -8.37 -4.13 -8.66
CA LYS A 15 -7.70 -5.42 -8.89
C LYS A 15 -6.19 -5.32 -8.95
N HIS A 16 -5.65 -4.28 -9.62
CA HIS A 16 -4.23 -4.23 -9.97
C HIS A 16 -3.38 -3.23 -9.18
N ARG A 17 -3.98 -2.34 -8.37
CA ARG A 17 -3.22 -1.29 -7.67
C ARG A 17 -2.06 -1.82 -6.81
N LYS A 18 -2.25 -2.93 -6.08
CA LYS A 18 -1.22 -3.50 -5.20
C LYS A 18 -0.07 -4.11 -6.01
N SER A 19 -0.38 -4.91 -7.04
CA SER A 19 0.64 -5.52 -7.90
C SER A 19 1.43 -4.48 -8.67
N ASN A 20 0.77 -3.42 -9.17
CA ASN A 20 1.42 -2.36 -9.92
C ASN A 20 2.34 -1.53 -9.01
N PHE A 21 1.89 -1.18 -7.80
CA PHE A 21 2.73 -0.48 -6.84
C PHE A 21 3.96 -1.29 -6.44
N ALA A 22 3.80 -2.59 -6.16
CA ALA A 22 4.93 -3.48 -5.89
C ALA A 22 5.89 -3.57 -7.09
N ALA A 23 5.39 -3.62 -8.32
CA ALA A 23 6.23 -3.61 -9.51
C ALA A 23 7.01 -2.29 -9.65
N SER A 24 6.37 -1.14 -9.38
CA SER A 24 7.03 0.18 -9.37
C SER A 24 8.17 0.23 -8.34
N LEU A 25 7.95 -0.27 -7.13
CA LEU A 25 8.99 -0.32 -6.09
C LEU A 25 10.21 -1.16 -6.54
N ARG A 26 9.99 -2.29 -7.23
CA ARG A 26 11.10 -3.10 -7.78
C ARG A 26 11.91 -2.35 -8.83
N LEU A 27 11.26 -1.54 -9.68
CA LEU A 27 11.95 -0.73 -10.69
C LEU A 27 12.86 0.32 -10.04
N GLU A 28 12.47 0.82 -8.87
CA GLU A 28 13.27 1.75 -8.05
C GLU A 28 14.27 1.02 -7.12
N VAL A 29 14.47 -0.29 -7.30
CA VAL A 29 15.44 -1.12 -6.56
C VAL A 29 15.11 -1.21 -5.06
N PHE A 30 13.87 -0.94 -4.65
CA PHE A 30 13.44 -1.22 -3.29
C PHE A 30 13.31 -2.72 -3.06
N THR A 31 13.81 -3.17 -1.91
CA THR A 31 13.53 -4.52 -1.43
C THR A 31 12.08 -4.55 -0.92
N ILE A 32 11.27 -5.41 -1.50
CA ILE A 32 9.88 -5.62 -1.07
C ILE A 32 9.66 -7.06 -0.66
N SER A 33 8.98 -7.24 0.46
CA SER A 33 8.50 -8.53 0.96
C SER A 33 7.03 -8.71 0.60
N GLN A 34 6.62 -9.96 0.31
CA GLN A 34 5.21 -10.28 0.13
C GLN A 34 4.36 -10.03 1.38
N ASN A 35 4.99 -9.92 2.55
CA ASN A 35 4.34 -9.69 3.84
C ASN A 35 4.30 -8.22 4.26
N ASP A 36 4.75 -7.27 3.43
CA ASP A 36 4.80 -5.84 3.78
C ASP A 36 3.42 -5.17 3.95
N ASP A 37 2.32 -5.93 3.83
CA ASP A 37 0.94 -5.48 4.12
C ASP A 37 0.69 -5.43 5.64
N HIS A 38 1.64 -4.84 6.38
CA HIS A 38 1.55 -4.68 7.82
C HIS A 38 0.54 -3.59 8.15
N LYS A 39 -0.38 -3.91 9.07
CA LYS A 39 -1.31 -2.92 9.60
C LYS A 39 -0.51 -1.87 10.36
N LEU A 40 -0.49 -0.65 9.85
CA LEU A 40 0.14 0.46 10.55
C LEU A 40 -0.58 0.71 11.88
N PRO A 41 0.17 1.03 12.95
CA PRO A 41 -0.43 1.37 14.23
C PRO A 41 -1.32 2.61 14.09
N THR A 42 -2.32 2.71 14.96
CA THR A 42 -3.07 3.97 15.10
C THR A 42 -2.14 5.06 15.62
N ARG A 43 -2.53 6.32 15.41
CA ARG A 43 -1.76 7.47 15.86
C ARG A 43 -1.52 7.42 17.38
N GLU A 44 -2.55 7.05 18.14
CA GLU A 44 -2.49 6.94 19.60
C GLU A 44 -1.48 5.87 20.01
N ALA A 45 -1.53 4.69 19.38
CA ALA A 45 -0.60 3.60 19.64
C ALA A 45 0.84 3.98 19.32
N ALA A 46 1.07 4.68 18.21
CA ALA A 46 2.39 5.18 17.83
C ALA A 46 2.94 6.20 18.86
N LEU A 47 2.10 7.11 19.35
CA LEU A 47 2.50 8.11 20.35
C LEU A 47 2.85 7.49 21.70
N VAL A 48 2.13 6.46 22.14
CA VAL A 48 2.45 5.72 23.37
C VAL A 48 3.80 5.02 23.23
N ALA A 49 4.03 4.32 22.12
CA ALA A 49 5.29 3.62 21.86
C ALA A 49 6.49 4.58 21.89
N VAL A 50 6.39 5.75 21.25
CA VAL A 50 7.47 6.77 21.25
C VAL A 50 7.75 7.29 22.67
N ARG A 51 6.72 7.48 23.50
CA ARG A 51 6.90 7.92 24.89
C ARG A 51 7.59 6.86 25.75
N GLN A 52 7.27 5.58 25.54
CA GLN A 52 7.91 4.46 26.26
C GLN A 52 9.38 4.29 25.88
N VAL A 53 9.77 4.57 24.63
CA VAL A 53 11.17 4.50 24.17
C VAL A 53 12.05 5.63 24.74
N LYS A 54 11.43 6.76 25.16
CA LYS A 54 12.15 7.93 25.71
C LYS A 54 12.27 7.92 27.23
N ALA A 55 11.66 6.95 27.92
CA ALA A 55 11.73 6.78 29.37
C ALA A 55 12.89 5.84 29.74
#